data_AF-A0A1J3EV28-F1
#
_entry.id   AF-A0A1J3EV28-F1
#
_cell.length_a   1.000
_cell.length_b   1.000
_cell.length_c   1.000
_cell.angle_alpha   90.00
_cell.angle_beta   90.00
_cell.angle_gamma   90.00
#
_symmetry.space_group_name_H-M   'P 1'
#
loop_
_entity.id
_entity.type
_entity.pdbx_description
1 polymer ?
#
loop_
_entity_poly.entity_id
_entity_poly.type
_entity_poly.pdbx_seq_one_letter_code
_entity_poly.pdbx_strand_id
1 'polypeptide(L)'
;VKEEYNSYRDRTALLFLVFPAILLTLRSYVWDGCLPAFPVQLYEAWLLFLYAGLAMRENILRANGSDIRSWWLYHHYCAMAMALVSLTWEIKGQPNCVQKQKGVRLFLQWAMMQGVAMLLQNRYQRQRLYTRIAL
;
A
#
# COMPACT_ATOMS: atom_id res chain seq x y z
N VAL A 1 -11.90 4.64 21.56
CA VAL A 1 -11.40 5.70 20.65
C VAL A 1 -9.90 5.62 20.31
N LYS A 2 -8.94 5.91 21.22
CA LYS A 2 -7.48 5.91 20.88
C LYS A 2 -6.93 4.51 20.55
N GLU A 3 -7.36 3.49 21.28
CA GLU A 3 -6.98 2.10 21.01
C GLU A 3 -7.62 1.53 19.74
N GLU A 4 -8.89 1.85 19.48
CA GLU A 4 -9.56 1.46 18.22
C GLU A 4 -8.86 2.07 17.00
N TYR A 5 -8.50 3.35 17.08
CA TYR A 5 -7.75 4.02 16.01
C TYR A 5 -6.39 3.35 15.74
N ASN A 6 -5.68 2.97 16.81
CA ASN A 6 -4.42 2.25 16.75
C ASN A 6 -4.58 0.83 16.17
N SER A 7 -5.62 0.12 16.57
CA SER A 7 -5.96 -1.22 16.07
C SER A 7 -6.32 -1.20 14.59
N TYR A 8 -7.09 -0.20 14.15
CA TYR A 8 -7.38 0.02 12.73
C TYR A 8 -6.10 0.23 11.91
N ARG A 9 -5.20 1.11 12.38
CA ARG A 9 -3.90 1.37 11.72
C ARG A 9 -3.04 0.11 11.60
N ASP A 10 -3.00 -0.72 12.63
CA ASP A 10 -2.21 -1.96 12.62
C ASP A 10 -2.86 -3.00 11.70
N ARG A 11 -4.19 -3.12 11.67
CA ARG A 11 -4.90 -3.98 10.70
C ARG A 11 -4.62 -3.56 9.26
N THR A 12 -4.66 -2.26 8.96
CA THR A 12 -4.33 -1.75 7.63
C THR A 12 -2.90 -2.11 7.24
N ALA A 13 -1.93 -1.92 8.14
CA ALA A 13 -0.54 -2.26 7.87
C ALA A 13 -0.32 -3.78 7.69
N LEU A 14 -1.07 -4.61 8.42
CA LEU A 14 -1.07 -6.06 8.20
C LEU A 14 -1.65 -6.45 6.84
N LEU A 15 -2.71 -5.78 6.37
CA LEU A 15 -3.26 -6.01 5.02
C LEU A 15 -2.21 -5.69 3.94
N PHE A 16 -1.43 -4.62 4.12
CA PHE A 16 -0.31 -4.28 3.23
C PHE A 16 0.82 -5.32 3.20
N LEU A 17 0.93 -6.17 4.22
CA LEU A 17 1.97 -7.18 4.31
C LEU A 17 1.47 -8.56 3.86
N VAL A 18 0.34 -8.99 4.43
CA VAL A 18 -0.22 -10.33 4.27
C VAL A 18 -0.77 -10.53 2.87
N PHE A 19 -1.48 -9.54 2.32
CA PHE A 19 -2.12 -9.67 1.03
C PHE A 19 -1.11 -9.83 -0.13
N PRO A 20 -0.10 -8.96 -0.31
CA PRO A 20 0.92 -9.17 -1.33
C PRO A 20 1.77 -10.42 -1.07
N ALA A 21 2.00 -10.81 0.18
CA ALA A 21 2.67 -12.07 0.50
C ALA A 21 1.86 -13.29 0.01
N ILE A 22 0.54 -13.32 0.24
CA ILE A 22 -0.36 -14.38 -0.26
C ILE A 22 -0.38 -14.39 -1.79
N LEU A 23 -0.44 -13.23 -2.45
CA LEU A 23 -0.39 -13.18 -3.91
C LEU A 23 0.94 -13.72 -4.46
N LEU A 24 2.07 -13.40 -3.81
CA LEU A 24 3.38 -13.89 -4.23
C LEU A 24 3.55 -15.41 -3.99
N THR A 25 3.01 -15.95 -2.89
CA THR A 25 3.05 -17.40 -2.63
C THR A 25 2.15 -18.17 -3.58
N LEU A 26 0.91 -17.71 -3.79
CA LEU A 26 -0.02 -18.34 -4.74
C LEU A 26 0.50 -18.28 -6.18
N ARG A 27 1.16 -17.19 -6.58
CA ARG A 27 1.86 -17.09 -7.88
C ARG A 27 2.85 -18.23 -8.09
N SER A 28 3.60 -18.58 -7.04
CA SER A 28 4.64 -19.60 -7.11
C SER A 28 4.09 -21.02 -7.02
N TYR A 29 2.96 -21.23 -6.34
CA TYR A 29 2.47 -22.56 -5.99
C TYR A 29 1.31 -23.03 -6.88
N VAL A 30 0.51 -22.11 -7.42
CA VAL A 30 -0.74 -22.42 -8.14
C VAL A 30 -0.69 -22.04 -9.62
N TRP A 31 0.05 -20.99 -9.97
CA TRP A 31 -0.06 -20.34 -11.28
C TRP A 31 1.21 -20.36 -12.13
N ASP A 32 2.19 -21.22 -11.82
CA ASP A 32 3.45 -21.38 -12.57
C ASP A 32 4.12 -20.04 -12.95
N GLY A 33 3.98 -19.02 -12.09
CA GLY A 33 4.54 -17.69 -12.29
C GLY A 33 3.67 -16.65 -13.02
N CYS A 34 2.44 -16.98 -13.46
CA CYS A 34 1.52 -16.08 -14.17
C CYS A 34 0.21 -15.87 -13.39
N LEU A 35 0.16 -14.82 -12.54
CA LEU A 35 -1.06 -14.47 -11.78
C LEU A 35 -2.23 -14.10 -12.70
N PRO A 36 -3.47 -14.55 -12.38
CA PRO A 36 -4.67 -14.09 -13.06
C PRO A 36 -4.87 -12.59 -12.85
N ALA A 37 -5.35 -11.90 -13.89
CA ALA A 37 -5.49 -10.45 -13.89
C ALA A 37 -6.49 -9.94 -12.85
N PHE A 38 -7.59 -10.67 -12.64
CA PHE A 38 -8.69 -10.27 -11.77
C PHE A 38 -8.28 -10.00 -10.30
N PRO A 39 -7.62 -10.93 -9.57
CA PRO A 39 -7.21 -10.65 -8.19
C PRO A 39 -6.15 -9.55 -8.07
N VAL A 40 -5.28 -9.40 -9.08
CA VAL A 40 -4.29 -8.32 -9.11
C VAL A 40 -4.98 -6.97 -9.30
N GLN A 41 -5.93 -6.86 -10.24
CA GLN A 41 -6.72 -5.66 -10.47
C GLN A 41 -7.57 -5.29 -9.24
N LEU A 42 -8.21 -6.26 -8.58
CA LEU A 42 -8.96 -6.00 -7.34
C LEU A 42 -8.06 -5.41 -6.24
N TYR A 43 -6.85 -5.93 -6.09
CA TYR A 43 -5.88 -5.41 -5.13
C TYR A 43 -5.40 -4.01 -5.48
N GLU A 44 -5.10 -3.75 -6.75
CA GLU A 44 -4.69 -2.44 -7.22
C GLU A 44 -5.80 -1.39 -7.06
N ALA A 45 -7.06 -1.77 -7.30
CA ALA A 45 -8.22 -0.91 -7.05
C ALA A 45 -8.37 -0.58 -5.56
N TRP A 46 -8.18 -1.58 -4.69
CA TRP A 46 -8.18 -1.37 -3.25
C TRP A 46 -7.04 -0.46 -2.78
N LEU A 47 -5.82 -0.66 -3.30
CA LEU A 47 -4.67 0.20 -3.01
C LEU A 47 -4.90 1.63 -3.49
N LEU A 48 -5.45 1.80 -4.69
CA LEU A 48 -5.77 3.12 -5.22
C LEU A 48 -6.75 3.87 -4.30
N PHE A 49 -7.82 3.21 -3.87
CA PHE A 49 -8.78 3.77 -2.92
C PHE A 49 -8.10 4.17 -1.60
N LEU A 50 -7.24 3.29 -1.07
CA LEU A 50 -6.56 3.53 0.19
C LEU A 50 -5.56 4.68 0.12
N TYR A 51 -4.69 4.71 -0.90
CA TYR A 51 -3.72 5.78 -1.09
C TYR A 51 -4.39 7.12 -1.40
N ALA A 52 -5.53 7.12 -2.11
CA ALA A 52 -6.35 8.32 -2.29
C ALA A 52 -6.87 8.85 -0.94
N GLY A 53 -7.38 7.97 -0.09
CA GLY A 53 -7.84 8.34 1.26
C GLY A 53 -6.70 8.88 2.15
N LEU A 54 -5.52 8.25 2.12
CA LEU A 54 -4.33 8.73 2.84
C LEU A 54 -3.88 10.10 2.34
N ALA A 55 -3.76 10.27 1.01
CA ALA A 55 -3.38 11.54 0.42
C ALA A 55 -4.39 12.64 0.78
N MET A 56 -5.69 12.39 0.69
CA MET A 56 -6.72 13.36 1.08
C MET A 56 -6.57 13.77 2.55
N ARG A 57 -6.47 12.79 3.46
CA ARG A 57 -6.33 13.04 4.89
C ARG A 57 -5.07 13.84 5.21
N GLU A 58 -3.95 13.49 4.58
CA GLU A 58 -2.66 14.17 4.80
C GLU A 58 -2.64 15.58 4.21
N ASN A 59 -3.31 15.82 3.08
CA ASN A 59 -3.49 17.18 2.55
C ASN A 59 -4.30 18.06 3.51
N ILE A 60 -5.38 17.54 4.10
CA ILE A 60 -6.17 18.27 5.11
C ILE A 60 -5.29 18.61 6.32
N LEU A 61 -4.52 17.64 6.82
CA LEU A 61 -3.60 17.88 7.94
C LEU A 61 -2.53 18.93 7.61
N ARG A 62 -1.99 18.91 6.39
CA ARG A 62 -1.01 19.89 5.93
C ARG A 62 -1.62 21.29 5.79
N ALA A 63 -2.83 21.40 5.26
CA ALA A 63 -3.58 22.66 5.19
C ALA A 63 -3.87 23.23 6.59
N ASN A 64 -4.07 22.37 7.59
CA ASN A 64 -4.24 22.73 9.00
C ASN A 64 -2.92 23.02 9.75
N GLY A 65 -1.78 23.07 9.05
CA GLY A 65 -0.49 23.43 9.63
C GLY A 65 0.34 22.27 10.20
N SER A 66 -0.04 21.02 9.95
CA SER A 66 0.81 19.87 10.32
C SER A 66 2.06 19.83 9.45
N ASP A 67 3.23 19.67 10.08
CA ASP A 67 4.51 19.48 9.39
C ASP A 67 4.62 18.05 8.83
N ILE A 68 4.03 17.85 7.66
CA ILE A 68 4.12 16.60 6.89
C ILE A 68 5.16 16.79 5.79
N ARG A 69 6.19 15.96 5.80
CA ARG A 69 7.27 16.03 4.82
C ARG A 69 6.74 15.78 3.41
N SER A 70 7.04 16.67 2.47
CA SER A 70 6.53 16.61 1.10
C SER A 70 6.85 15.30 0.38
N TRP A 71 8.02 14.68 0.62
CA TRP A 71 8.40 13.41 0.00
C TRP A 71 7.41 12.27 0.32
N TRP A 72 6.81 12.29 1.51
CA TRP A 72 5.83 11.29 1.94
C TRP A 72 4.53 11.42 1.14
N LEU A 73 4.09 12.66 0.93
CA LEU A 73 2.93 12.96 0.09
C LEU A 73 3.18 12.61 -1.39
N TYR A 74 4.37 12.92 -1.92
CA TYR A 74 4.75 12.54 -3.28
C TYR A 74 4.76 11.02 -3.46
N HIS A 75 5.22 10.27 -2.46
CA HIS A 75 5.15 8.81 -2.47
C HIS A 75 3.71 8.30 -2.67
N HIS A 76 2.73 8.85 -1.95
CA HIS A 76 1.32 8.46 -2.10
C HIS A 76 0.79 8.75 -3.50
N TYR A 77 1.10 9.92 -4.06
CA TYR A 77 0.69 10.26 -5.42
C TYR A 77 1.33 9.35 -6.48
N CYS A 78 2.62 9.05 -6.36
CA CYS A 78 3.27 8.09 -7.24
C CYS A 78 2.64 6.69 -7.13
N ALA A 79 2.28 6.26 -5.91
CA ALA A 79 1.60 4.98 -5.68
C ALA A 79 0.22 4.93 -6.37
N MET A 80 -0.57 6.00 -6.24
CA MET A 80 -1.87 6.15 -6.92
C MET A 80 -1.70 6.12 -8.44
N ALA A 81 -0.72 6.85 -8.97
CA ALA A 81 -0.45 6.89 -10.40
C ALA A 81 -0.04 5.50 -10.92
N MET A 82 0.84 4.78 -10.21
CA MET A 82 1.23 3.42 -10.59
C MET A 82 0.05 2.44 -10.55
N ALA A 83 -0.81 2.53 -9.52
CA ALA A 83 -2.01 1.69 -9.43
C ALA A 83 -3.01 2.00 -10.56
N LEU A 84 -3.23 3.29 -10.89
CA LEU A 84 -4.06 3.71 -12.02
C LEU A 84 -3.52 3.23 -13.36
N VAL A 85 -2.20 3.34 -13.57
CA VAL A 85 -1.56 2.84 -14.79
C VAL A 85 -1.76 1.34 -14.88
N SER A 86 -1.53 0.58 -13.82
CA SER A 86 -1.67 -0.89 -13.85
C SER A 86 -3.11 -1.37 -14.06
N LEU A 87 -4.10 -0.65 -13.50
CA LEU A 87 -5.54 -0.89 -13.68
C LEU A 87 -6.01 -0.57 -15.10
N THR A 88 -5.60 0.58 -15.64
CA THR A 88 -6.00 1.02 -16.98
C THR A 88 -5.23 0.31 -18.09
N TRP A 89 -4.12 -0.35 -17.75
CA TRP A 89 -3.38 -1.24 -18.63
C TRP A 89 -4.09 -2.60 -18.78
N GLU A 90 -5.29 -2.57 -19.38
CA GLU A 90 -5.98 -3.79 -19.80
C GLU A 90 -5.35 -4.38 -21.06
N ILE A 91 -4.78 -5.58 -20.86
CA ILE A 91 -4.29 -6.45 -21.92
C ILE A 91 -5.51 -7.13 -22.55
N LYS A 92 -6.13 -6.52 -23.58
CA LYS A 92 -6.82 -7.34 -24.58
C LYS A 92 -5.74 -7.97 -25.47
N GLY A 93 -5.44 -9.24 -25.23
CA GLY A 93 -4.79 -10.11 -26.22
C GLY A 93 -3.28 -10.00 -26.43
N GLN A 94 -2.46 -9.68 -25.42
CA GLN A 94 -0.99 -9.80 -25.57
C GLN A 94 -0.44 -11.14 -25.07
N PRO A 95 0.41 -11.83 -25.86
CA PRO A 95 1.00 -13.13 -25.51
C PRO A 95 2.11 -13.06 -24.45
N ASN A 96 2.42 -11.88 -23.89
CA ASN A 96 3.60 -11.66 -23.03
C ASN A 96 3.24 -11.50 -21.54
N CYS A 97 2.74 -12.55 -20.90
CA CYS A 97 2.46 -12.56 -19.45
C CYS A 97 3.70 -12.13 -18.62
N VAL A 98 4.90 -12.52 -19.06
CA VAL A 98 6.17 -12.31 -18.35
C VAL A 98 6.49 -10.83 -18.09
N GLN A 99 6.20 -9.94 -19.04
CA GLN A 99 6.55 -8.52 -18.94
C GLN A 99 5.67 -7.77 -17.93
N LYS A 100 4.35 -7.99 -17.96
CA LYS A 100 3.43 -7.42 -16.96
C LYS A 100 3.67 -8.00 -15.57
N GLN A 101 3.94 -9.30 -15.48
CA GLN A 101 4.30 -9.97 -14.21
C GLN A 101 5.53 -9.38 -13.54
N LYS A 102 6.52 -8.91 -14.30
CA LYS A 102 7.71 -8.27 -13.73
C LYS A 102 7.37 -6.96 -13.02
N GLY A 103 6.52 -6.13 -13.63
CA GLY A 103 6.04 -4.88 -13.03
C GLY A 103 5.21 -5.14 -11.77
N VAL A 104 4.24 -6.05 -11.85
CA VAL A 104 3.38 -6.45 -10.72
C VAL A 104 4.23 -7.02 -9.57
N ARG A 105 5.22 -7.87 -9.86
CA ARG A 105 6.11 -8.43 -8.83
C ARG A 105 6.89 -7.34 -8.10
N LEU A 106 7.51 -6.42 -8.84
CA LEU A 106 8.26 -5.31 -8.24
C LEU A 106 7.36 -4.42 -7.38
N PHE A 107 6.14 -4.16 -7.85
CA PHE A 107 5.15 -3.39 -7.11
C PHE A 107 4.69 -4.10 -5.83
N LEU A 108 4.41 -5.41 -5.87
CA LEU A 108 4.05 -6.20 -4.68
C LEU A 108 5.19 -6.24 -3.65
N GLN A 109 6.45 -6.40 -4.10
CA GLN A 109 7.62 -6.33 -3.22
C GLN A 109 7.77 -4.95 -2.57
N TRP A 110 7.56 -3.89 -3.35
CA TRP A 110 7.55 -2.53 -2.83
C TRP A 110 6.42 -2.30 -1.83
N ALA A 111 5.21 -2.81 -2.08
CA ALA A 111 4.07 -2.73 -1.16
C ALA A 111 4.38 -3.42 0.18
N MET A 112 5.07 -4.56 0.16
CA MET A 112 5.54 -5.22 1.40
C MET A 112 6.52 -4.34 2.19
N MET A 113 7.50 -3.73 1.51
CA MET A 113 8.43 -2.79 2.17
C MET A 113 7.70 -1.59 2.77
N GLN A 114 6.69 -1.07 2.08
CA GLN A 114 5.83 0.01 2.60
C GLN A 114 5.02 -0.44 3.82
N GLY A 115 4.45 -1.65 3.80
CA GLY A 115 3.75 -2.22 4.95
C GLY A 115 4.65 -2.32 6.20
N VAL A 116 5.90 -2.73 6.03
CA VAL A 116 6.90 -2.73 7.12
C VAL A 116 7.18 -1.31 7.62
N ALA A 117 7.38 -0.35 6.71
CA ALA A 117 7.60 1.04 7.08
C ALA A 117 6.42 1.63 7.87
N MET A 118 5.18 1.32 7.46
CA MET A 118 3.96 1.72 8.16
C MET A 118 3.90 1.12 9.57
N LEU A 119 4.23 -0.16 9.76
CA LEU A 119 4.29 -0.79 11.09
C LEU A 119 5.30 -0.10 12.00
N LEU A 120 6.49 0.21 11.47
CA LEU A 120 7.54 0.91 12.23
C LEU A 120 7.12 2.34 12.58
N GLN A 121 6.52 3.07 11.63
CA GLN A 121 5.97 4.40 11.88
C GLN A 121 4.85 4.39 12.92
N ASN A 122 3.95 3.40 12.88
CA ASN A 122 2.89 3.19 13.87
C ASN A 122 3.48 2.98 15.27
N ARG A 123 4.47 2.09 15.39
CA ARG A 123 5.17 1.80 16.65
C ARG A 123 5.84 3.04 17.22
N TYR A 124 6.60 3.75 16.39
CA TYR A 124 7.34 4.96 16.79
C TYR A 124 6.42 6.09 17.25
N GLN A 125 5.39 6.43 16.47
CA GLN A 125 4.45 7.50 16.83
C GLN A 125 3.67 7.17 18.10
N ARG A 126 3.31 5.90 18.29
CA ARG A 126 2.63 5.42 19.51
C ARG A 126 3.52 5.57 20.73
N GLN A 127 4.78 5.13 20.67
CA GLN A 127 5.73 5.28 21.78
C GLN A 127 5.96 6.74 22.15
N ARG A 128 6.22 7.61 21.16
CA ARG A 128 6.45 9.04 21.40
C ARG A 128 5.23 9.74 22.02
N LEU A 129 4.01 9.33 21.64
CA LEU A 129 2.79 9.83 22.26
C LEU A 129 2.69 9.41 23.72
N TYR A 130 2.96 8.14 24.04
CA TYR A 130 2.95 7.66 25.43
C TYR A 130 4.00 8.37 26.29
N THR A 131 5.23 8.57 25.79
CA THR A 131 6.25 9.33 26.51
C THR A 131 5.81 10.77 26.78
N ARG A 132 5.13 11.42 25.83
CA ARG A 132 4.61 12.79 26.02
C ARG A 132 3.43 12.89 27.00
N ILE A 133 2.68 11.81 27.21
CA ILE A 133 1.56 11.78 28.17
C ILE A 133 2.07 11.49 29.58
N ALA A 134 3.18 10.77 29.71
CA ALA A 134 3.79 10.41 30.98
C ALA A 134 4.67 11.52 31.60
N LEU A 135 5.03 12.54 30.81
CA LEU A 135 5.76 13.75 31.22
C LEU A 135 4.76 14.89 31.49
#